data_AF-A0A2G9MFZ8-F1
#
_entry.id   AF-A0A2G9MFZ8-F1
#
_cell.length_a   1.000
_cell.length_b   1.000
_cell.length_c   1.000
_cell.angle_alpha   90.00
_cell.angle_beta   90.00
_cell.angle_gamma   90.00
#
_symmetry.space_group_name_H-M   'P 1'
#
loop_
_entity.id
_entity.type
_entity.pdbx_description
1 polymer ?
#
loop_
_entity_poly.entity_id
_entity_poly.type
_entity_poly.pdbx_seq_one_letter_code
_entity_poly.pdbx_strand_id
1 'polypeptide(L)'
;MEGEPMFVILMIILVLFVILLAIVAMAFWVWMIVDAATRKFNNDTEKIMWILLIVLLGVIPAIVYYFTVKRPDNSGIGEKSNPKKKKRKK
;
A
#
# COMPACT_ATOMS: atom_id res chain seq x y z
N MET A 1 -40.52 -0.85 -33.83
CA MET A 1 -40.23 -1.01 -32.39
C MET A 1 -39.44 -2.31 -32.18
N GLU A 2 -38.27 -2.48 -32.81
CA GLU A 2 -37.54 -3.77 -32.82
C GLU A 2 -36.10 -3.67 -32.26
N GLY A 3 -35.72 -2.54 -31.67
CA GLY A 3 -34.38 -2.31 -31.10
C GLY A 3 -34.26 -2.49 -29.58
N GLU A 4 -35.38 -2.60 -28.87
CA GLU A 4 -35.42 -2.59 -27.40
C GLU A 4 -34.71 -3.77 -26.70
N PRO A 5 -34.79 -5.04 -27.16
CA PRO A 5 -34.24 -6.16 -26.38
C PRO A 5 -32.72 -6.27 -26.43
N MET A 6 -32.08 -5.79 -27.49
CA MET A 6 -30.61 -5.86 -27.66
C MET A 6 -29.88 -4.98 -26.64
N PHE A 7 -30.46 -3.82 -26.30
CA PHE A 7 -29.88 -2.90 -25.31
C PHE A 7 -29.94 -3.49 -23.89
N VAL A 8 -31.05 -4.15 -23.54
CA VAL A 8 -31.22 -4.80 -22.23
C VAL A 8 -30.24 -5.95 -22.06
N ILE A 9 -30.06 -6.77 -23.10
CA ILE A 9 -29.08 -7.88 -23.09
C ILE A 9 -27.66 -7.34 -22.91
N LEU A 10 -27.30 -6.27 -23.63
CA LEU A 10 -25.98 -5.64 -23.50
C LEU A 10 -25.75 -5.05 -22.10
N MET A 11 -26.77 -4.42 -21.50
CA MET A 11 -26.69 -3.92 -20.13
C MET A 11 -26.51 -5.04 -19.10
N ILE A 12 -27.22 -6.16 -19.24
CA ILE A 12 -27.08 -7.31 -18.34
C ILE A 12 -25.67 -7.89 -18.40
N ILE A 13 -25.10 -8.04 -19.61
CA ILE A 13 -23.72 -8.52 -19.80
C ILE A 13 -22.72 -7.57 -19.13
N LEU A 14 -22.91 -6.26 -19.31
CA LEU A 14 -22.03 -5.25 -18.70
C LEU A 14 -22.10 -5.30 -17.16
N VAL A 15 -23.30 -5.42 -16.59
CA VAL A 15 -23.49 -5.54 -15.13
C VAL A 15 -22.82 -6.81 -14.59
N LEU A 16 -23.01 -7.95 -15.26
CA LEU A 16 -22.34 -9.21 -14.90
C LEU A 16 -20.81 -9.08 -14.92
N PHE A 17 -20.27 -8.41 -15.94
CA PHE A 17 -18.84 -8.17 -16.05
C PHE A 17 -18.31 -7.29 -14.91
N VAL A 18 -19.04 -6.23 -14.55
CA VAL A 18 -18.69 -5.35 -13.42
C VAL A 18 -18.74 -6.11 -12.09
N ILE A 19 -19.74 -6.96 -11.89
CA ILE A 19 -19.85 -7.80 -10.68
C ILE A 19 -18.66 -8.76 -10.59
N LEU A 20 -18.29 -9.40 -11.69
CA LEU A 20 -17.13 -10.29 -11.73
C LEU A 20 -15.84 -9.55 -11.37
N LEU A 21 -15.64 -8.36 -11.94
CA LEU A 21 -14.50 -7.50 -11.60
C LEU A 21 -14.51 -7.07 -10.14
N ALA A 22 -15.67 -6.74 -9.58
CA ALA A 22 -15.79 -6.35 -8.18
C ALA A 22 -15.41 -7.51 -7.23
N ILE A 23 -15.79 -8.74 -7.56
CA ILE A 23 -15.42 -9.93 -6.79
C ILE A 23 -13.89 -10.14 -6.83
N VAL A 24 -13.29 -10.03 -8.01
CA VAL A 24 -11.83 -10.17 -8.17
C VAL A 24 -11.10 -9.04 -7.44
N ALA A 25 -11.58 -7.81 -7.54
CA ALA A 25 -11.02 -6.66 -6.82
C ALA A 25 -11.12 -6.84 -5.30
N MET A 26 -12.22 -7.38 -4.80
CA MET A 26 -12.40 -7.66 -3.37
C MET A 26 -11.48 -8.79 -2.90
N ALA A 27 -11.35 -9.88 -3.67
CA ALA A 27 -10.42 -10.95 -3.37
C ALA A 27 -8.96 -10.47 -3.39
N PHE A 28 -8.60 -9.64 -4.37
CA PHE A 28 -7.28 -9.02 -4.46
C PHE A 28 -7.01 -8.09 -3.27
N TRP A 29 -8.02 -7.33 -2.84
CA TRP A 29 -7.90 -6.43 -1.70
C TRP A 29 -7.62 -7.20 -0.39
N VAL A 30 -8.36 -8.28 -0.14
CA VAL A 30 -8.13 -9.16 1.01
C VAL A 30 -6.75 -9.82 0.94
N TRP A 31 -6.36 -10.33 -0.23
CA TRP A 31 -5.04 -10.95 -0.41
C TRP A 31 -3.89 -9.96 -0.14
N MET A 32 -4.02 -8.70 -0.54
CA MET A 32 -3.02 -7.66 -0.24
C MET A 32 -2.91 -7.35 1.25
N ILE A 33 -4.03 -7.37 1.99
CA ILE A 33 -4.00 -7.24 3.46
C ILE A 33 -3.24 -8.42 4.08
N VAL A 34 -3.48 -9.63 3.58
CA VAL A 34 -2.76 -10.83 4.04
C VAL A 34 -1.27 -10.74 3.73
N ASP A 35 -0.86 -10.31 2.53
CA ASP A 35 0.56 -10.14 2.16
C ASP A 35 1.25 -9.10 3.06
N ALA A 36 0.60 -7.97 3.32
CA ALA A 36 1.09 -6.98 4.29
C ALA A 36 1.16 -7.55 5.73
N ALA A 37 0.23 -8.40 6.13
CA ALA A 37 0.26 -9.01 7.46
C ALA A 37 1.36 -10.07 7.62
N THR A 38 1.68 -10.81 6.54
CA THR A 38 2.67 -11.91 6.53
C THR A 38 4.09 -11.46 6.24
N ARG A 39 4.30 -10.30 5.60
CA ARG A 39 5.65 -9.71 5.49
C ARG A 39 6.22 -9.42 6.87
N LYS A 40 7.40 -9.97 7.16
CA LYS A 40 8.19 -9.63 8.34
C LYS A 40 8.77 -8.23 8.17
N PHE A 41 8.01 -7.22 8.57
CA PHE A 41 8.55 -5.88 8.77
C PHE A 41 9.37 -5.89 10.06
N ASN A 42 10.59 -5.36 10.01
CA ASN A 42 11.45 -5.22 11.19
C ASN A 42 10.93 -4.18 12.19
N ASN A 43 10.00 -3.31 11.76
CA ASN A 43 9.44 -2.22 12.56
C ASN A 43 7.90 -2.30 12.56
N ASP A 44 7.28 -2.28 13.74
CA ASP A 44 5.81 -2.32 13.89
C ASP A 44 5.11 -1.12 13.22
N THR A 45 5.77 0.04 13.21
CA THR A 45 5.29 1.25 12.53
C THR A 45 5.13 1.05 11.02
N GLU A 46 6.00 0.26 10.40
CA GLU A 46 5.98 0.02 8.96
C GLU A 46 4.83 -0.92 8.56
N LYS A 47 4.53 -1.89 9.42
CA LYS A 47 3.37 -2.78 9.27
C LYS A 47 2.05 -2.00 9.32
N ILE A 48 1.92 -1.07 10.26
CA ILE A 48 0.75 -0.20 10.41
C ILE A 48 0.60 0.75 9.21
N MET A 49 1.69 1.36 8.74
CA MET A 49 1.68 2.19 7.54
C MET A 49 1.18 1.44 6.31
N TRP A 50 1.62 0.20 6.11
CA TRP A 50 1.18 -0.63 4.99
C TRP A 50 -0.32 -0.94 5.01
N ILE A 51 -0.86 -1.31 6.17
CA ILE A 51 -2.30 -1.53 6.33
C ILE A 51 -3.06 -0.23 6.08
N LEU A 52 -2.58 0.90 6.60
CA LEU A 52 -3.21 2.21 6.42
C LEU A 52 -3.23 2.65 4.95
N LEU A 53 -2.15 2.43 4.19
CA LEU A 53 -2.07 2.74 2.76
C LEU A 53 -3.01 1.85 1.93
N ILE A 54 -3.13 0.57 2.26
CA ILE A 54 -4.05 -0.37 1.58
C ILE A 54 -5.52 0.01 1.82
N VAL A 55 -5.84 0.46 3.04
CA VAL A 55 -7.20 0.87 3.41
C VAL A 55 -7.56 2.24 2.84
N LEU A 56 -6.65 3.22 2.85
CA LEU A 56 -6.95 4.58 2.36
C LEU A 56 -6.84 4.73 0.84
N LEU A 57 -5.90 4.05 0.18
CA LEU A 57 -5.57 4.35 -1.22
C LEU A 57 -5.86 3.22 -2.22
N GLY A 58 -6.19 2.00 -1.76
CA GLY A 58 -6.53 0.88 -2.64
C GLY A 58 -5.40 0.45 -3.60
N VAL A 59 -5.30 1.07 -4.78
CA VAL A 59 -4.38 0.73 -5.89
C VAL A 59 -3.00 1.39 -5.77
N ILE A 60 -2.90 2.49 -5.00
CA ILE A 60 -1.68 3.32 -4.92
C ILE A 60 -0.51 2.73 -4.09
N PRO A 61 -0.65 1.75 -3.16
CA PRO A 61 0.49 1.35 -2.30
C PRO A 61 1.67 0.76 -3.09
N ALA A 62 1.45 0.19 -4.28
CA ALA A 62 2.52 -0.33 -5.14
C ALA A 62 3.48 0.77 -5.65
N ILE A 63 2.95 1.95 -5.98
CA ILE A 63 3.75 3.09 -6.47
C ILE A 63 4.50 3.75 -5.31
N VAL A 64 3.84 3.87 -4.15
CA VAL A 64 4.45 4.47 -2.96
C VAL A 64 5.63 3.64 -2.49
N TYR A 65 5.52 2.31 -2.43
CA TYR A 65 6.64 1.44 -2.01
C TYR A 65 7.90 1.64 -2.87
N TYR A 66 7.74 1.80 -4.19
CA TYR A 66 8.86 2.09 -5.09
C TYR A 66 9.52 3.45 -4.80
N PHE A 67 8.73 4.44 -4.37
CA PHE A 67 9.22 5.78 -4.03
C PHE A 67 9.76 5.91 -2.59
N THR A 68 9.21 5.19 -1.61
CA THR A 68 9.66 5.27 -0.20
C THR A 68 10.84 4.36 0.12
N VAL A 69 10.93 3.16 -0.48
CA VAL A 69 12.07 2.24 -0.24
C VAL A 69 13.39 2.77 -0.82
N LYS A 70 13.34 3.75 -1.74
CA LYS A 70 14.53 4.38 -2.33
C LYS A 70 14.89 5.71 -1.65
N ARG A 71 14.76 5.80 -0.33
CA ARG A 71 15.60 6.71 0.45
C ARG A 71 16.66 5.87 1.16
N PRO A 72 17.92 5.86 0.69
CA PRO A 72 19.01 5.49 1.58
C PRO A 72 18.92 6.43 2.78
N ASP A 73 18.76 5.82 3.96
CA ASP A 73 18.93 6.50 5.22
C ASP A 73 20.33 7.12 5.21
N ASN A 74 20.37 8.43 4.99
CA ASN A 74 21.55 9.22 5.27
C ASN A 74 21.67 9.31 6.79
N SER A 75 22.10 8.19 7.36
CA SER A 75 22.81 8.09 8.62
C SER A 75 23.72 9.31 8.77
N GLY A 76 23.19 10.26 9.53
CA GLY A 76 23.70 11.61 9.63
C GLY A 76 23.53 12.12 11.04
N ILE A 77 24.30 11.52 11.95
CA ILE A 77 24.78 12.15 13.19
C ILE A 77 23.77 12.13 14.36
N GLY A 78 23.54 10.91 14.87
CA GLY A 78 23.38 10.73 16.31
C GLY A 78 24.73 10.70 17.03
N GLU A 79 25.47 11.83 17.10
CA GLU A 79 26.63 11.95 18.01
C GLU A 79 27.07 13.40 18.29
N LYS A 80 26.20 14.28 18.80
CA LYS A 80 26.66 15.57 19.40
C LYS A 80 25.89 15.98 20.67
N SER A 81 25.59 15.04 21.56
CA SER A 81 24.89 15.33 22.83
C SER A 81 25.73 15.22 24.11
N ASN A 82 27.07 15.37 24.09
CA ASN A 82 27.80 15.49 25.36
C ASN A 82 29.04 16.41 25.33
N PRO A 83 28.97 17.64 25.87
CA PRO A 83 30.11 18.55 25.99
C PRO A 83 31.20 18.10 27.00
N LYS A 84 31.03 16.98 27.72
CA LYS A 84 31.94 16.58 28.82
C LYS A 84 33.20 15.79 28.42
N LYS A 85 33.33 15.31 27.16
CA LYS A 85 34.51 14.50 26.77
C LYS A 85 35.73 15.29 26.26
N LYS A 86 35.66 16.62 26.11
CA LYS A 86 36.79 17.44 25.59
C LYS A 86 37.83 17.87 26.64
N LYS A 87 37.62 17.60 27.93
CA LYS A 87 38.55 18.01 29.02
C LYS A 87 39.60 16.96 29.41
N ARG A 88 39.78 15.88 28.63
CA ARG A 88 40.66 14.75 29.01
C ARG A 88 41.77 14.41 28.01
N LYS A 89 42.05 15.27 27.04
CA LYS A 89 43.30 15.19 26.28
C LYS A 89 44.19 16.35 26.71
N LYS A 90 44.98 15.99 27.72
CA LYS A 90 46.24 16.58 28.17
C LYS A 90 47.14 16.87 26.98
#